data_AF-A0A9W8ZXX6-F1
#
_entry.id   AF-A0A9W8ZXX6-F1
#
_cell.length_a   1.000
_cell.length_b   1.000
_cell.length_c   1.000
_cell.angle_alpha   90.00
_cell.angle_beta   90.00
_cell.angle_gamma   90.00
#
_symmetry.space_group_name_H-M   'P 1'
#
loop_
_entity.id
_entity.type
_entity.pdbx_description
1 polymer ?
#
loop_
_entity_poly.entity_id
_entity_poly.type
_entity_poly.pdbx_seq_one_letter_code
_entity_poly.pdbx_strand_id
1 'polypeptide(L)'
;MRMRPILAHFLASRYEKVKLENPGKGRRYWQLRVLHEFWASNPPKPRDNEPTEAPSESALNDYTQDDDPCDVIVSDAIGGLIIRTNFSNEEAWNIFIDKLKAAEVEISGGGQETTEAGPSSEPTAFTDVDMRDQDESDESEDETEGKLIKVVNPAQPEERAIFEQISNIRALRLFNDVDIRPAPPVPSGSKRISPPNPLIDFAGWQEIYTGVTLWVYDSKSNVDQSARLVSLEGDIYGTATGDSWRAQASHIPDLQLNMTFENMKINFGGMDRWDYSERKRNLAEAGILEA
;
A
#
# COMPACT_ATOMS: atom_id res chain seq x y z
N MET A 1 -7.92 5.34 -9.37
CA MET A 1 -7.17 6.45 -10.03
C MET A 1 -6.79 5.95 -11.42
N ARG A 2 -6.92 6.77 -12.48
CA ARG A 2 -6.66 6.34 -13.87
C ARG A 2 -5.30 6.83 -14.32
N MET A 3 -4.53 5.94 -14.96
CA MET A 3 -3.19 6.23 -15.48
C MET A 3 -3.18 7.46 -16.38
N ARG A 4 -2.13 8.29 -16.28
CA ARG A 4 -2.06 9.54 -17.04
C ARG A 4 -1.91 9.29 -18.54
N PRO A 5 -2.58 10.08 -19.42
CA PRO A 5 -2.55 9.86 -20.86
C PRO A 5 -1.16 9.88 -21.49
N ILE A 6 -0.27 10.76 -21.00
CA ILE A 6 1.10 10.84 -21.51
C ILE A 6 1.89 9.56 -21.22
N LEU A 7 1.75 8.98 -20.02
CA LEU A 7 2.38 7.71 -19.67
C LEU A 7 1.72 6.54 -20.38
N ALA A 8 0.39 6.50 -20.45
CA ALA A 8 -0.38 5.48 -21.16
C ALA A 8 0.00 5.40 -22.65
N HIS A 9 0.17 6.55 -23.31
CA HIS A 9 0.64 6.60 -24.69
C HIS A 9 2.08 6.08 -24.83
N PHE A 10 2.94 6.43 -23.89
CA PHE A 10 4.31 5.94 -23.86
C PHE A 10 4.37 4.42 -23.65
N LEU A 11 3.55 3.88 -22.72
CA LEU A 11 3.35 2.45 -22.48
C LEU A 11 2.88 1.72 -23.72
N ALA A 12 1.83 2.20 -24.38
CA ALA A 12 1.31 1.59 -25.61
C ALA A 12 2.39 1.43 -26.70
N SER A 13 3.41 2.30 -26.73
CA SER A 13 4.49 2.23 -27.71
C SER A 13 5.69 1.36 -27.31
N ARG A 14 5.87 1.06 -26.01
CA ARG A 14 7.09 0.42 -25.48
C ARG A 14 6.84 -0.90 -24.77
N TYR A 15 5.67 -1.08 -24.19
CA TYR A 15 5.37 -2.17 -23.26
C TYR A 15 5.59 -3.55 -23.88
N GLU A 16 5.04 -3.82 -25.06
CA GLU A 16 5.22 -5.11 -25.77
C GLU A 16 6.69 -5.43 -26.04
N LYS A 17 7.48 -4.42 -26.43
CA LYS A 17 8.92 -4.61 -26.63
C LYS A 17 9.61 -4.99 -25.32
N VAL A 18 9.32 -4.27 -24.23
CA VAL A 18 9.90 -4.54 -22.90
C VAL A 18 9.50 -5.92 -22.38
N LYS A 19 8.24 -6.31 -22.57
CA LYS A 19 7.69 -7.63 -22.22
C LYS A 19 8.42 -8.76 -22.95
N LEU A 20 8.61 -8.63 -24.27
CA LEU A 20 9.36 -9.60 -25.08
C LEU A 20 10.84 -9.71 -24.67
N GLU A 21 11.47 -8.60 -24.29
CA GLU A 21 12.87 -8.58 -23.84
C GLU A 21 13.06 -9.12 -22.41
N ASN A 22 12.00 -9.19 -21.61
CA ASN A 22 12.05 -9.57 -20.19
C ASN A 22 10.95 -10.60 -19.83
N PRO A 23 10.91 -11.77 -20.49
CA PRO A 23 9.85 -12.75 -20.26
C PRO A 23 9.82 -13.23 -18.81
N GLY A 24 8.61 -13.42 -18.26
CA GLY A 24 8.39 -13.97 -16.92
C GLY A 24 8.66 -13.01 -15.75
N LYS A 25 8.98 -11.73 -15.99
CA LYS A 25 9.19 -10.75 -14.92
C LYS A 25 7.91 -10.12 -14.35
N GLY A 26 6.80 -10.20 -15.09
CA GLY A 26 5.49 -9.69 -14.65
C GLY A 26 5.21 -8.24 -15.04
N ARG A 27 3.93 -7.90 -15.01
CA ARG A 27 3.37 -6.59 -15.39
C ARG A 27 4.08 -5.41 -14.72
N ARG A 28 4.19 -5.40 -13.39
CA ARG A 28 4.72 -4.24 -12.63
C ARG A 28 6.17 -3.95 -12.99
N TYR A 29 6.99 -4.99 -13.18
CA TYR A 29 8.35 -4.83 -13.65
C TYR A 29 8.40 -4.21 -15.05
N TRP A 30 7.59 -4.69 -15.99
CA TRP A 30 7.57 -4.15 -17.35
C TRP A 30 7.11 -2.69 -17.38
N GLN A 31 6.06 -2.33 -16.63
CA GLN A 31 5.62 -0.95 -16.50
C GLN A 31 6.72 -0.05 -15.91
N LEU A 32 7.42 -0.51 -14.88
CA LEU A 32 8.52 0.24 -14.27
C LEU A 32 9.70 0.43 -15.24
N ARG A 33 10.07 -0.60 -16.02
CA ARG A 33 11.08 -0.48 -17.08
C ARG A 33 10.71 0.60 -18.09
N VAL A 34 9.45 0.61 -18.54
CA VAL A 34 8.95 1.63 -19.47
C VAL A 34 8.97 3.02 -18.81
N LEU A 35 8.61 3.13 -17.53
CA LEU A 35 8.67 4.40 -16.80
C LEU A 35 10.10 4.94 -16.71
N HIS A 36 11.11 4.08 -16.52
CA HIS A 36 12.50 4.51 -16.56
C HIS A 36 12.92 5.02 -17.95
N GLU A 37 12.45 4.39 -19.04
CA GLU A 37 12.64 4.93 -20.39
C GLU A 37 11.94 6.28 -20.57
N PHE A 38 10.75 6.46 -19.98
CA PHE A 38 10.03 7.73 -19.98
C PHE A 38 10.85 8.82 -19.28
N TRP A 39 11.41 8.55 -18.10
CA TRP A 39 12.29 9.50 -17.41
C TRP A 39 13.54 9.84 -18.21
N ALA A 40 14.19 8.84 -18.82
CA ALA A 40 15.37 9.03 -19.66
C ALA A 40 15.06 9.85 -20.93
N SER A 41 13.82 9.86 -21.40
CA SER A 41 13.40 10.66 -22.55
C SER A 41 13.27 12.16 -22.26
N ASN A 42 13.42 12.58 -21.00
CA ASN A 42 13.19 13.95 -20.52
C ASN A 42 11.78 14.45 -20.89
N PRO A 43 10.74 13.96 -20.20
CA PRO A 43 9.37 14.23 -20.58
C PRO A 43 9.06 15.74 -20.53
N PRO A 44 8.16 16.23 -21.38
CA PRO A 44 7.73 17.62 -21.35
C PRO A 44 7.05 17.91 -20.00
N LYS A 45 7.15 19.15 -19.52
CA LYS A 45 6.47 19.57 -18.28
C LYS A 45 4.94 19.37 -18.39
N PRO A 46 4.26 19.03 -17.28
CA PRO A 46 2.80 18.99 -17.27
C PRO A 46 2.23 20.35 -17.69
N ARG A 47 1.13 20.33 -18.46
CA ARG A 47 0.41 21.55 -18.84
C ARG A 47 -0.73 21.79 -17.85
N ASP A 48 -0.99 23.05 -17.49
CA ASP A 48 -2.07 23.40 -16.54
C ASP A 48 -3.47 22.91 -16.98
N ASN A 49 -3.66 22.68 -18.28
CA ASN A 49 -4.90 22.19 -18.90
C ASN A 49 -4.70 20.85 -19.63
N GLU A 50 -3.75 20.02 -19.17
CA GLU A 50 -3.55 18.72 -19.79
C GLU A 50 -4.85 17.90 -19.67
N PRO A 51 -5.35 17.30 -20.78
CA PRO A 51 -6.58 16.53 -20.74
C PRO A 51 -6.45 15.43 -19.68
N THR A 52 -7.34 15.44 -18.70
CA THR A 52 -7.56 14.29 -17.81
C THR A 52 -8.41 13.22 -18.49
N GLU A 53 -8.73 13.40 -19.78
CA GLU A 53 -9.42 12.39 -20.58
C GLU A 53 -8.63 11.10 -20.51
N ALA A 54 -9.25 10.11 -19.88
CA ALA A 54 -8.64 8.83 -19.69
C ALA A 54 -8.30 8.22 -21.05
N PRO A 55 -7.16 7.52 -21.17
CA PRO A 55 -6.92 6.67 -22.33
C PRO A 55 -8.11 5.71 -22.50
N SER A 56 -8.36 5.26 -23.74
CA SER A 56 -9.44 4.29 -23.97
C SER A 56 -9.22 3.06 -23.09
N GLU A 57 -10.29 2.54 -22.48
CA GLU A 57 -10.20 1.35 -21.61
C GLU A 57 -9.55 0.16 -22.34
N SER A 58 -9.82 0.01 -23.63
CA SER A 58 -9.16 -0.98 -24.48
C SER A 58 -7.63 -0.85 -24.49
N ALA A 59 -7.11 0.38 -24.55
CA ALA A 59 -5.67 0.61 -24.59
C ALA A 59 -5.03 0.42 -23.20
N LEU A 60 -5.78 0.65 -22.11
CA LEU A 60 -5.32 0.41 -20.75
C LEU A 60 -5.33 -1.08 -20.39
N ASN A 61 -6.31 -1.84 -20.88
CA ASN A 61 -6.44 -3.26 -20.57
C ASN A 61 -5.21 -4.06 -21.03
N ASP A 62 -4.60 -3.69 -22.16
CA ASP A 62 -3.46 -4.42 -22.74
C ASP A 62 -2.24 -4.51 -21.82
N TYR A 63 -2.05 -3.55 -20.90
CA TYR A 63 -0.92 -3.54 -19.96
C TYR A 63 -1.32 -3.41 -18.49
N THR A 64 -2.61 -3.41 -18.16
CA THR A 64 -3.09 -3.48 -16.76
C THR A 64 -3.61 -4.87 -16.38
N GLN A 65 -3.93 -5.73 -17.36
CA GLN A 65 -4.49 -7.07 -17.13
C GLN A 65 -3.48 -8.21 -17.28
N ASP A 66 -2.24 -7.91 -17.69
CA ASP A 66 -1.18 -8.90 -17.74
C ASP A 66 -0.88 -9.48 -16.35
N ASP A 67 -0.59 -10.77 -16.30
CA ASP A 67 -0.26 -11.47 -15.05
C ASP A 67 0.99 -10.88 -14.37
N ASP A 68 0.92 -10.74 -13.05
CA ASP A 68 2.06 -10.41 -12.21
C ASP A 68 2.28 -11.45 -11.10
N PRO A 69 3.51 -11.90 -10.85
CA PRO A 69 3.80 -12.89 -9.79
C PRO A 69 3.28 -12.49 -8.40
N CYS A 70 3.21 -11.19 -8.10
CA CYS A 70 2.76 -10.71 -6.80
C CYS A 70 1.23 -10.53 -6.71
N ASP A 71 0.45 -10.72 -7.79
CA ASP A 71 -1.00 -10.54 -7.75
C ASP A 71 -1.69 -11.55 -6.80
N VAL A 72 -1.18 -12.79 -6.72
CA VAL A 72 -1.67 -13.81 -5.77
C VAL A 72 -1.44 -13.37 -4.32
N ILE A 73 -0.43 -12.54 -4.05
CA ILE A 73 -0.17 -12.02 -2.71
C ILE A 73 -1.15 -10.89 -2.37
N VAL A 74 -1.73 -10.20 -3.35
CA VAL A 74 -2.59 -9.04 -3.11
C VAL A 74 -4.09 -9.36 -3.22
N SER A 75 -4.47 -10.47 -3.88
CA SER A 75 -5.85 -10.77 -4.29
C SER A 75 -6.91 -10.81 -3.18
N ASP A 76 -6.56 -11.19 -1.95
CA ASP A 76 -7.46 -11.27 -0.79
C ASP A 76 -7.31 -10.08 0.19
N ALA A 77 -6.53 -9.05 -0.16
CA ALA A 77 -6.38 -7.85 0.66
C ALA A 77 -7.36 -6.76 0.23
N ILE A 78 -8.34 -6.42 1.09
CA ILE A 78 -9.30 -5.32 0.84
C ILE A 78 -8.65 -3.97 1.14
N GLY A 79 -7.89 -3.88 2.24
CA GLY A 79 -7.30 -2.63 2.71
C GLY A 79 -5.79 -2.57 2.53
N GLY A 80 -5.09 -3.19 3.47
CA GLY A 80 -3.64 -3.05 3.63
C GLY A 80 -2.89 -4.37 3.60
N LEU A 81 -1.59 -4.27 3.33
CA LEU A 81 -0.64 -5.38 3.34
C LEU A 81 0.48 -5.08 4.33
N ILE A 82 0.64 -5.90 5.36
CA ILE A 82 1.80 -5.87 6.25
C ILE A 82 2.87 -6.81 5.71
N ILE A 83 4.03 -6.27 5.36
CA ILE A 83 5.17 -7.01 4.82
C ILE A 83 6.25 -7.13 5.89
N ARG A 84 6.60 -8.36 6.24
CA ARG A 84 7.75 -8.61 7.12
C ARG A 84 9.05 -8.56 6.32
N THR A 85 9.92 -7.61 6.66
CA THR A 85 11.22 -7.43 6.01
C THR A 85 12.40 -7.76 6.92
N ASN A 86 12.15 -7.97 8.22
CA ASN A 86 13.16 -8.38 9.17
C ASN A 86 12.74 -9.68 9.87
N PHE A 87 13.63 -10.68 9.82
CA PHE A 87 13.40 -12.03 10.35
C PHE A 87 14.32 -12.37 11.53
N SER A 88 14.99 -11.37 12.14
CA SER A 88 16.00 -11.64 13.17
C SER A 88 15.42 -11.95 14.55
N ASN A 89 14.16 -11.63 14.81
CA ASN A 89 13.50 -11.85 16.09
C ASN A 89 12.07 -12.38 15.88
N GLU A 90 11.88 -13.68 16.13
CA GLU A 90 10.56 -14.32 16.00
C GLU A 90 9.66 -14.03 17.20
N GLU A 91 10.21 -13.84 18.39
CA GLU A 91 9.43 -13.50 19.59
C GLU A 91 8.77 -12.12 19.43
N ALA A 92 9.55 -11.12 19.03
CA ALA A 92 9.04 -9.77 18.79
C ALA A 92 8.03 -9.72 17.64
N TRP A 93 8.17 -10.60 16.64
CA TRP A 93 7.21 -10.73 15.55
C TRP A 93 5.88 -11.32 16.04
N ASN A 94 5.92 -12.37 16.86
CA ASN A 94 4.71 -12.97 17.42
C ASN A 94 3.96 -11.98 18.32
N ILE A 95 4.66 -11.23 19.16
CA ILE A 95 4.04 -10.17 19.99
C ILE A 95 3.35 -9.11 19.12
N PHE A 96 3.98 -8.72 18.00
CA PHE A 96 3.40 -7.76 17.07
C PHE A 96 2.10 -8.31 16.46
N ILE A 97 2.12 -9.56 16.00
CA ILE A 97 0.96 -10.21 15.40
C ILE A 97 -0.17 -10.42 16.41
N ASP A 98 0.14 -10.80 17.64
CA ASP A 98 -0.85 -10.98 18.70
C ASP A 98 -1.55 -9.65 19.02
N LYS A 99 -0.80 -8.54 19.09
CA LYS A 99 -1.36 -7.20 19.27
C LYS A 99 -2.21 -6.76 18.08
N LEU A 100 -1.77 -7.05 16.86
CA LEU A 100 -2.52 -6.73 15.65
C LEU A 100 -3.87 -7.46 15.65
N LYS A 101 -3.87 -8.77 15.89
CA LYS A 101 -5.08 -9.59 15.95
C LYS A 101 -6.02 -9.16 17.08
N ALA A 102 -5.48 -8.83 18.25
CA ALA A 102 -6.29 -8.33 19.36
C ALA A 102 -7.03 -7.03 18.96
N ALA A 103 -6.34 -6.11 18.31
CA ALA A 103 -6.95 -4.88 17.81
C ALA A 103 -7.96 -5.12 16.67
N GLU A 104 -7.72 -6.09 15.78
CA GLU A 104 -8.70 -6.50 14.78
C GLU A 104 -9.98 -7.05 15.41
N VAL A 105 -9.85 -7.89 16.45
CA VAL A 105 -10.98 -8.44 17.20
C VAL A 105 -11.76 -7.34 17.93
N GLU A 106 -11.09 -6.33 18.50
CA GLU A 106 -11.77 -5.19 19.15
C GLU A 106 -12.65 -4.40 18.17
N ILE A 107 -12.22 -4.26 16.91
CA ILE A 107 -12.97 -3.57 15.86
C ILE A 107 -14.14 -4.41 15.36
N SER A 108 -13.92 -5.70 15.09
CA SER A 108 -14.97 -6.61 14.63
C SER A 108 -15.98 -6.98 15.71
N GLY A 109 -15.53 -7.06 16.98
CA GLY A 109 -16.31 -7.39 18.16
C GLY A 109 -17.00 -6.19 18.81
N GLY A 110 -16.74 -4.97 18.33
CA GLY A 110 -17.26 -3.70 18.85
C GLY A 110 -18.78 -3.49 18.77
N GLY A 111 -19.56 -4.55 18.60
CA GLY A 111 -21.00 -4.59 18.81
C GLY A 111 -21.44 -5.25 20.13
N GLN A 112 -20.54 -5.88 20.89
CA GLN A 112 -20.91 -6.57 22.13
C GLN A 112 -19.91 -6.34 23.27
N GLU A 113 -20.40 -5.59 24.28
CA GLU A 113 -20.12 -5.63 25.74
C GLU A 113 -19.87 -4.23 26.33
N THR A 114 -20.90 -3.57 26.89
CA THR A 114 -21.38 -3.64 28.29
C THR A 114 -20.41 -3.13 29.35
N THR A 115 -20.81 -2.04 30.01
CA THR A 115 -20.53 -1.86 31.45
C THR A 115 -21.84 -1.66 32.19
N GLU A 116 -22.16 -2.69 32.95
CA GLU A 116 -23.09 -2.73 34.06
C GLU A 116 -22.78 -1.65 35.11
N ALA A 117 -23.84 -1.02 35.61
CA ALA A 117 -23.87 -0.50 36.96
C ALA A 117 -25.09 -1.14 37.65
N GLY A 118 -24.86 -2.24 38.38
CA GLY A 118 -25.87 -2.76 39.30
C GLY A 118 -25.81 -2.04 40.66
N PRO A 119 -26.64 -2.42 41.66
CA PRO A 119 -27.87 -3.23 41.56
C PRO A 119 -29.05 -2.57 42.31
N SER A 120 -30.31 -2.89 41.98
CA SER A 120 -31.34 -3.21 43.00
C SER A 120 -32.68 -3.65 42.39
N SER A 121 -33.17 -4.78 42.91
CA SER A 121 -34.58 -5.15 43.14
C SER A 121 -35.43 -5.82 42.05
N GLU A 122 -35.43 -7.16 42.18
CA GLU A 122 -36.60 -8.08 42.24
C GLU A 122 -37.46 -8.42 40.99
N PRO A 123 -38.04 -9.65 40.98
CA PRO A 123 -38.35 -10.39 39.77
C PRO A 123 -39.85 -10.39 39.42
N THR A 124 -40.16 -10.40 38.13
CA THR A 124 -41.50 -10.76 37.64
C THR A 124 -41.41 -11.80 36.53
N ALA A 125 -42.26 -12.81 36.69
CA ALA A 125 -42.40 -14.02 35.91
C ALA A 125 -43.00 -13.79 34.50
N PHE A 126 -43.14 -14.91 33.77
CA PHE A 126 -43.71 -15.12 32.42
C PHE A 126 -42.69 -14.88 31.29
N THR A 127 -42.46 -15.76 30.32
CA THR A 127 -43.28 -16.86 29.77
C THR A 127 -42.40 -17.82 28.97
N ASP A 128 -42.80 -19.08 29.01
CA ASP A 128 -42.34 -20.24 28.26
C ASP A 128 -42.61 -20.08 26.75
N VAL A 129 -41.57 -20.23 25.90
CA VAL A 129 -41.68 -20.56 24.48
C VAL A 129 -40.48 -21.41 24.07
N ASP A 130 -40.67 -22.73 24.10
CA ASP A 130 -39.78 -23.75 23.52
C ASP A 130 -39.95 -23.75 21.98
N MET A 131 -38.99 -23.15 21.27
CA MET A 131 -38.88 -23.22 19.81
C MET A 131 -37.70 -24.12 19.46
N ARG A 132 -38.02 -25.38 19.10
CA ARG A 132 -37.15 -26.25 18.32
C ARG A 132 -37.06 -25.68 16.91
N ASP A 133 -35.87 -25.26 16.50
CA ASP A 133 -35.49 -25.25 15.09
C ASP A 133 -34.14 -25.96 14.94
N GLN A 134 -34.24 -27.11 14.27
CA GLN A 134 -33.16 -27.95 13.81
C GLN A 134 -33.18 -27.82 12.28
N ASP A 135 -32.50 -26.81 11.76
CA ASP A 135 -32.08 -26.69 10.36
C ASP A 135 -30.56 -26.91 10.36
N GLU A 136 -30.09 -28.09 9.92
CA GLU A 136 -29.73 -28.34 8.51
C GLU A 136 -28.65 -27.37 8.01
N SER A 137 -27.41 -27.68 8.42
CA SER A 137 -26.21 -27.73 7.59
C SER A 137 -26.28 -26.95 6.28
N ASP A 138 -26.13 -25.63 6.37
CA ASP A 138 -25.79 -24.81 5.21
C ASP A 138 -24.27 -24.88 5.03
N GLU A 139 -23.84 -25.67 4.05
CA GLU A 139 -22.50 -25.60 3.47
C GLU A 139 -22.33 -24.20 2.90
N SER A 140 -21.81 -23.27 3.71
CA SER A 140 -21.52 -21.91 3.26
C SER A 140 -20.45 -21.98 2.17
N GLU A 141 -20.91 -21.80 0.94
CA GLU A 141 -20.12 -21.48 -0.23
C GLU A 141 -19.08 -20.41 0.13
N ASP A 142 -17.85 -20.58 -0.37
CA ASP A 142 -16.71 -19.68 -0.23
C ASP A 142 -17.08 -18.21 -0.60
N GLU A 143 -17.71 -17.48 0.31
CA GLU A 143 -17.60 -16.02 0.34
C GLU A 143 -16.13 -15.73 0.63
N THR A 144 -15.43 -15.29 -0.40
CA THR A 144 -14.07 -14.77 -0.27
C THR A 144 -14.14 -13.47 0.52
N GLU A 145 -14.34 -13.58 1.83
CA GLU A 145 -14.22 -12.51 2.80
C GLU A 145 -12.79 -12.00 2.73
N GLY A 146 -12.58 -10.95 1.93
CA GLY A 146 -11.28 -10.33 1.84
C GLY A 146 -10.87 -9.75 3.20
N LYS A 147 -9.57 -9.78 3.47
CA LYS A 147 -9.01 -9.34 4.75
C LYS A 147 -8.78 -7.84 4.73
N LEU A 148 -9.19 -7.14 5.79
CA LEU A 148 -8.87 -5.72 5.95
C LEU A 148 -7.35 -5.50 5.91
N ILE A 149 -6.60 -6.35 6.62
CA ILE A 149 -5.14 -6.38 6.59
C ILE A 149 -4.68 -7.80 6.29
N LYS A 150 -3.90 -7.96 5.23
CA LYS A 150 -3.19 -9.20 4.93
C LYS A 150 -1.76 -9.11 5.44
N VAL A 151 -1.28 -10.18 6.08
CA VAL A 151 0.10 -10.28 6.56
C VAL A 151 0.92 -11.18 5.63
N VAL A 152 2.04 -10.67 5.14
CA VAL A 152 3.02 -11.39 4.32
C VAL A 152 4.23 -11.74 5.17
N ASN A 153 4.34 -13.02 5.49
CA ASN A 153 5.47 -13.60 6.22
C ASN A 153 5.98 -14.84 5.47
N PRO A 154 6.94 -14.68 4.54
CA PRO A 154 7.49 -15.80 3.76
C PRO A 154 8.12 -16.86 4.67
N ALA A 155 7.75 -18.11 4.45
CA ALA A 155 8.27 -19.24 5.24
C ALA A 155 9.61 -19.74 4.68
N GLN A 156 9.76 -19.75 3.35
CA GLN A 156 10.94 -20.29 2.69
C GLN A 156 12.10 -19.28 2.68
N PRO A 157 13.36 -19.71 2.87
CA PRO A 157 14.52 -18.81 2.84
C PRO A 157 14.68 -18.05 1.51
N GLU A 158 14.35 -18.69 0.38
CA GLU A 158 14.44 -18.08 -0.94
C GLU A 158 13.43 -16.94 -1.12
N GLU A 159 12.20 -17.14 -0.64
CA GLU A 159 11.18 -16.10 -0.62
C GLU A 159 11.53 -14.99 0.37
N ARG A 160 12.05 -15.34 1.56
CA ARG A 160 12.53 -14.37 2.56
C ARG A 160 13.58 -13.43 1.97
N ALA A 161 14.49 -13.95 1.16
CA ALA A 161 15.54 -13.14 0.53
C ALA A 161 14.99 -12.04 -0.40
N ILE A 162 13.79 -12.23 -0.96
CA ILE A 162 13.12 -11.20 -1.78
C ILE A 162 12.68 -10.01 -0.91
N PHE A 163 12.18 -10.30 0.30
CA PHE A 163 11.61 -9.29 1.20
C PHE A 163 12.59 -8.78 2.25
N GLU A 164 13.73 -9.46 2.43
CA GLU A 164 14.70 -9.12 3.46
C GLU A 164 15.26 -7.72 3.25
N GLN A 165 15.02 -6.86 4.24
CA GLN A 165 15.47 -5.48 4.30
C GLN A 165 15.14 -4.66 3.05
N ILE A 166 14.04 -4.94 2.32
CA ILE A 166 13.66 -4.10 1.17
C ILE A 166 13.33 -2.67 1.61
N SER A 167 13.57 -1.71 0.72
CA SER A 167 13.14 -0.33 0.91
C SER A 167 11.64 -0.17 0.68
N ASN A 168 11.10 0.96 1.10
CA ASN A 168 9.70 1.30 0.83
C ASN A 168 9.43 1.37 -0.68
N ILE A 169 10.34 1.97 -1.47
CA ILE A 169 10.12 2.09 -2.92
C ILE A 169 10.16 0.73 -3.60
N ARG A 170 11.03 -0.19 -3.15
CA ARG A 170 11.05 -1.56 -3.67
C ARG A 170 9.78 -2.32 -3.31
N ALA A 171 9.26 -2.15 -2.09
CA ALA A 171 7.98 -2.73 -1.70
C ALA A 171 6.83 -2.22 -2.59
N LEU A 172 6.77 -0.91 -2.85
CA LEU A 172 5.76 -0.32 -3.75
C LEU A 172 5.84 -0.91 -5.17
N ARG A 173 7.06 -1.08 -5.70
CA ARG A 173 7.29 -1.65 -7.04
C ARG A 173 6.88 -3.12 -7.16
N LEU A 174 6.90 -3.87 -6.06
CA LEU A 174 6.49 -5.26 -6.03
C LEU A 174 4.96 -5.42 -5.98
N PHE A 175 4.26 -4.56 -5.24
CA PHE A 175 2.84 -4.77 -4.91
C PHE A 175 1.87 -3.80 -5.58
N ASN A 176 2.34 -2.66 -6.06
CA ASN A 176 1.49 -1.61 -6.62
C ASN A 176 1.89 -1.30 -8.06
N ASP A 177 0.90 -0.94 -8.87
CA ASP A 177 1.14 -0.48 -10.24
C ASP A 177 1.65 0.96 -10.20
N VAL A 178 2.56 1.28 -11.12
CA VAL A 178 3.22 2.57 -11.16
C VAL A 178 2.48 3.54 -12.10
N ASP A 179 2.42 4.80 -11.70
CA ASP A 179 1.86 5.89 -12.51
C ASP A 179 2.68 7.18 -12.28
N ILE A 180 2.30 8.25 -12.96
CA ILE A 180 2.86 9.58 -12.74
C ILE A 180 1.76 10.59 -12.46
N ARG A 181 2.12 11.68 -11.81
CA ARG A 181 1.26 12.86 -11.68
C ARG A 181 2.08 14.15 -11.73
N PRO A 182 1.45 15.30 -11.98
CA PRO A 182 2.10 16.58 -11.77
C PRO A 182 2.62 16.69 -10.34
N ALA A 183 3.88 17.08 -10.17
CA ALA A 183 4.45 17.34 -8.86
C ALA A 183 3.67 18.48 -8.18
N PRO A 184 3.48 18.43 -6.84
CA PRO A 184 2.80 19.49 -6.12
C PRO A 184 3.40 20.89 -6.42
N PRO A 185 2.60 21.96 -6.34
CA PRO A 185 3.08 23.30 -6.66
C PRO A 185 4.16 23.75 -5.69
N VAL A 186 5.24 24.31 -6.24
CA VAL A 186 6.37 24.85 -5.48
C VAL A 186 5.89 26.06 -4.66
N PRO A 187 6.04 26.07 -3.32
CA PRO A 187 5.67 27.21 -2.50
C PRO A 187 6.38 28.50 -2.96
N SER A 188 5.64 29.61 -2.98
CA SER A 188 6.17 30.91 -3.39
C SER A 188 7.47 31.26 -2.66
N GLY A 189 8.52 31.60 -3.42
CA GLY A 189 9.83 31.95 -2.87
C GLY A 189 10.76 30.78 -2.56
N SER A 190 10.28 29.53 -2.66
CA SER A 190 11.13 28.34 -2.52
C SER A 190 11.80 27.95 -3.84
N LYS A 191 12.97 27.31 -3.76
CA LYS A 191 13.68 26.75 -4.91
C LYS A 191 13.23 25.32 -5.15
N ARG A 192 13.21 24.90 -6.42
CA ARG A 192 13.01 23.49 -6.75
C ARG A 192 14.15 22.64 -6.19
N ILE A 193 13.81 21.42 -5.78
CA ILE A 193 14.77 20.46 -5.23
C ILE A 193 15.81 20.11 -6.31
N SER A 194 17.07 20.08 -5.90
CA SER A 194 18.22 19.80 -6.76
C SER A 194 19.17 18.83 -6.03
N PRO A 195 19.58 17.71 -6.64
CA PRO A 195 19.23 17.25 -7.99
C PRO A 195 17.74 16.85 -8.13
N PRO A 196 17.18 16.89 -9.36
CA PRO A 196 15.82 16.43 -9.61
C PRO A 196 15.71 14.92 -9.32
N ASN A 197 14.56 14.48 -8.80
CA ASN A 197 14.33 13.08 -8.47
C ASN A 197 12.87 12.69 -8.79
N PRO A 198 12.62 11.57 -9.48
CA PRO A 198 11.27 11.15 -9.85
C PRO A 198 10.30 11.00 -8.69
N LEU A 199 10.77 10.63 -7.49
CA LEU A 199 9.92 10.43 -6.33
C LEU A 199 9.40 11.76 -5.75
N ILE A 200 10.00 12.90 -6.10
CA ILE A 200 9.62 14.23 -5.59
C ILE A 200 9.20 15.16 -6.72
N ASP A 201 10.12 15.42 -7.65
CA ASP A 201 9.96 16.34 -8.77
C ASP A 201 11.05 16.07 -9.81
N PHE A 202 10.65 15.50 -10.93
CA PHE A 202 11.47 15.37 -12.13
C PHE A 202 10.74 16.01 -13.32
N ALA A 203 11.27 17.13 -13.81
CA ALA A 203 10.64 17.92 -14.87
C ALA A 203 9.18 18.31 -14.59
N GLY A 204 8.80 18.50 -13.31
CA GLY A 204 7.42 18.80 -12.93
C GLY A 204 6.52 17.59 -12.77
N TRP A 205 7.04 16.37 -12.93
CA TRP A 205 6.31 15.12 -12.68
C TRP A 205 6.81 14.43 -11.40
N GLN A 206 5.95 13.61 -10.83
CA GLN A 206 6.23 12.74 -9.70
C GLN A 206 5.77 11.31 -10.03
N GLU A 207 6.63 10.33 -9.78
CA GLU A 207 6.31 8.91 -9.76
C GLU A 207 5.41 8.59 -8.57
N ILE A 208 4.31 7.90 -8.79
CA ILE A 208 3.32 7.52 -7.78
C ILE A 208 2.90 6.06 -7.96
N TYR A 209 2.23 5.51 -6.96
CA TYR A 209 1.78 4.13 -6.98
C TYR A 209 0.28 4.03 -6.71
N THR A 210 -0.36 3.06 -7.34
CA THR A 210 -1.77 2.75 -7.16
C THR A 210 -1.94 1.27 -6.82
N GLY A 211 -2.76 0.96 -5.83
CA GLY A 211 -2.95 -0.41 -5.35
C GLY A 211 -3.25 -0.43 -3.86
N VAL A 212 -2.79 -1.49 -3.19
CA VAL A 212 -2.99 -1.68 -1.76
C VAL A 212 -2.14 -0.73 -0.90
N THR A 213 -2.61 -0.48 0.31
CA THR A 213 -1.84 0.27 1.31
C THR A 213 -0.73 -0.63 1.87
N LEU A 214 0.52 -0.16 1.89
CA LEU A 214 1.64 -0.97 2.39
C LEU A 214 2.08 -0.55 3.79
N TRP A 215 2.24 -1.55 4.64
CA TRP A 215 2.82 -1.47 5.97
C TRP A 215 4.09 -2.32 6.02
N VAL A 216 5.20 -1.76 6.48
CA VAL A 216 6.49 -2.47 6.52
C VAL A 216 6.89 -2.73 7.97
N TYR A 217 7.07 -4.00 8.31
CA TYR A 217 7.69 -4.45 9.56
C TYR A 217 9.19 -4.61 9.33
N ASP A 218 10.00 -3.85 10.06
CA ASP A 218 11.46 -3.77 9.89
C ASP A 218 12.22 -4.05 11.20
N SER A 219 13.54 -3.83 11.21
CA SER A 219 14.36 -4.09 12.39
C SER A 219 13.95 -3.27 13.62
N LYS A 220 13.40 -2.07 13.40
CA LYS A 220 12.95 -1.19 14.50
C LYS A 220 11.59 -1.64 15.04
N SER A 221 10.75 -2.23 14.20
CA SER A 221 9.50 -2.89 14.61
C SER A 221 9.71 -3.95 15.70
N ASN A 222 10.85 -4.64 15.71
CA ASN A 222 11.19 -5.60 16.77
C ASN A 222 11.25 -4.94 18.17
N VAL A 223 11.62 -3.66 18.24
CA VAL A 223 11.84 -2.93 19.50
C VAL A 223 10.58 -2.19 19.92
N ASP A 224 9.99 -1.44 18.99
CA ASP A 224 8.89 -0.54 19.31
C ASP A 224 7.51 -1.10 18.98
N GLN A 225 7.42 -2.31 18.42
CA GLN A 225 6.17 -2.98 18.07
C GLN A 225 5.29 -2.14 17.13
N SER A 226 5.94 -1.39 16.23
CA SER A 226 5.31 -0.55 15.21
C SER A 226 5.54 -1.08 13.80
N ALA A 227 4.72 -0.66 12.83
CA ALA A 227 5.02 -0.82 11.40
C ALA A 227 5.03 0.54 10.70
N ARG A 228 5.80 0.64 9.62
CA ARG A 228 5.87 1.85 8.79
C ARG A 228 4.77 1.83 7.73
N LEU A 229 3.84 2.78 7.78
CA LEU A 229 2.94 3.09 6.67
C LEU A 229 3.73 3.76 5.55
N VAL A 230 3.62 3.23 4.33
CA VAL A 230 4.30 3.76 3.15
C VAL A 230 3.37 4.65 2.34
N SER A 231 3.85 5.85 2.00
CA SER A 231 3.13 6.81 1.16
C SER A 231 3.18 6.41 -0.32
N LEU A 232 2.01 6.36 -0.94
CA LEU A 232 1.85 6.11 -2.38
C LEU A 232 2.13 7.34 -3.25
N GLU A 233 1.99 8.55 -2.69
CA GLU A 233 2.16 9.84 -3.36
C GLU A 233 2.47 10.97 -2.37
N GLY A 234 3.25 11.98 -2.77
CA GLY A 234 3.63 13.07 -1.86
C GLY A 234 2.69 14.29 -1.87
N ASP A 235 1.85 14.50 -0.85
CA ASP A 235 0.83 15.57 -0.85
C ASP A 235 1.31 17.02 -1.01
N ILE A 236 2.52 17.34 -0.52
CA ILE A 236 3.04 18.71 -0.43
C ILE A 236 4.38 18.75 -1.16
N TYR A 237 4.72 19.87 -1.81
CA TYR A 237 6.00 19.97 -2.50
C TYR A 237 7.16 19.68 -1.53
N GLY A 238 7.99 18.71 -1.92
CA GLY A 238 9.11 18.25 -1.11
C GLY A 238 8.81 17.01 -0.28
N THR A 239 7.60 16.47 -0.23
CA THR A 239 7.39 15.07 0.19
C THR A 239 7.68 14.13 -0.98
N ALA A 240 8.22 12.95 -0.68
CA ALA A 240 8.57 11.94 -1.67
C ALA A 240 7.57 10.79 -1.63
N THR A 241 7.31 10.20 -2.80
CA THR A 241 6.71 8.87 -2.88
C THR A 241 7.62 7.87 -2.15
N GLY A 242 7.02 6.98 -1.36
CA GLY A 242 7.74 6.07 -0.48
C GLY A 242 8.16 6.69 0.86
N ASP A 243 7.87 7.97 1.15
CA ASP A 243 7.98 8.49 2.52
C ASP A 243 7.12 7.66 3.47
N SER A 244 7.53 7.53 4.73
CA SER A 244 6.83 6.67 5.68
C SER A 244 6.73 7.24 7.08
N TRP A 245 5.69 6.82 7.78
CA TRP A 245 5.38 7.15 9.17
C TRP A 245 5.08 5.87 9.96
N ARG A 246 5.32 5.85 11.27
CA ARG A 246 5.15 4.64 12.10
C ARG A 246 3.87 4.66 12.92
N ALA A 247 3.14 3.55 12.89
CA ALA A 247 2.02 3.29 13.79
C ALA A 247 2.30 2.06 14.66
N GLN A 248 1.89 2.10 15.92
CA GLN A 248 1.89 0.95 16.81
C GLN A 248 0.93 -0.13 16.29
N ALA A 249 1.28 -1.41 16.48
CA ALA A 249 0.50 -2.56 16.01
C ALA A 249 -0.99 -2.46 16.35
N SER A 250 -1.32 -1.99 17.56
CA SER A 250 -2.69 -1.83 18.07
C SER A 250 -3.53 -0.78 17.33
N HIS A 251 -2.91 0.17 16.62
CA HIS A 251 -3.63 1.21 15.88
C HIS A 251 -3.75 0.91 14.39
N ILE A 252 -3.00 -0.07 13.87
CA ILE A 252 -2.96 -0.35 12.43
C ILE A 252 -4.35 -0.74 11.90
N PRO A 253 -5.13 -1.63 12.56
CA PRO A 253 -6.45 -2.01 12.09
C PRO A 253 -7.42 -0.82 11.95
N ASP A 254 -7.49 0.03 12.97
CA ASP A 254 -8.34 1.23 12.96
C ASP A 254 -7.89 2.23 11.89
N LEU A 255 -6.58 2.50 11.78
CA LEU A 255 -6.06 3.37 10.74
C LEU A 255 -6.37 2.82 9.35
N GLN A 256 -6.22 1.51 9.13
CA GLN A 256 -6.51 0.88 7.85
C GLN A 256 -8.00 0.94 7.50
N LEU A 257 -8.88 0.69 8.47
CA LEU A 257 -10.33 0.82 8.31
C LEU A 257 -10.70 2.24 7.85
N ASN A 258 -10.22 3.25 8.56
CA ASN A 258 -10.49 4.66 8.27
C ASN A 258 -9.91 5.10 6.92
N MET A 259 -8.72 4.62 6.54
CA MET A 259 -8.14 4.89 5.22
C MET A 259 -8.92 4.23 4.09
N THR A 260 -9.38 3.00 4.28
CA THR A 260 -10.07 2.22 3.25
C THR A 260 -11.52 2.66 3.06
N PHE A 261 -12.25 2.92 4.14
CA PHE A 261 -13.71 3.14 4.08
C PHE A 261 -14.14 4.58 4.36
N GLU A 262 -13.37 5.35 5.13
CA GLU A 262 -13.73 6.73 5.49
C GLU A 262 -12.99 7.78 4.65
N ASN A 263 -12.19 7.36 3.65
CA ASN A 263 -11.33 8.23 2.85
C ASN A 263 -10.36 9.08 3.70
N MET A 264 -9.99 8.61 4.89
CA MET A 264 -8.99 9.27 5.71
C MET A 264 -7.65 9.23 4.96
N LYS A 265 -7.01 10.39 4.81
CA LYS A 265 -5.65 10.50 4.28
C LYS A 265 -4.69 10.92 5.37
N ILE A 266 -3.62 10.15 5.55
CA ILE A 266 -2.53 10.52 6.45
C ILE A 266 -1.58 11.44 5.68
N ASN A 267 -1.62 12.73 6.01
CA ASN A 267 -0.69 13.70 5.46
C ASN A 267 0.61 13.70 6.27
N PHE A 268 1.74 13.51 5.59
CA PHE A 268 3.08 13.45 6.18
C PHE A 268 3.67 14.84 6.52
N GLY A 269 2.88 15.90 6.39
CA GLY A 269 3.08 17.19 7.07
C GLY A 269 4.25 18.05 6.58
N GLY A 270 4.99 17.62 5.55
CA GLY A 270 6.02 18.42 4.87
C GLY A 270 7.30 18.73 5.68
N MET A 271 7.28 18.66 7.01
CA MET A 271 8.42 18.96 7.88
C MET A 271 8.46 17.97 9.07
N ASP A 272 9.58 17.24 9.18
CA ASP A 272 10.06 16.45 10.35
C ASP A 272 9.30 15.19 10.80
N ARG A 273 8.38 14.61 10.02
CA ARG A 273 7.63 13.41 10.47
C ARG A 273 7.85 12.12 9.69
N TRP A 274 8.66 12.16 8.64
CA TRP A 274 9.00 10.99 7.83
C TRP A 274 10.38 10.44 8.22
N ASP A 275 10.55 9.12 8.08
CA ASP A 275 11.81 8.43 8.38
C ASP A 275 12.93 8.88 7.41
N TYR A 276 13.81 9.78 7.88
CA TYR A 276 14.86 10.37 7.05
C TYR A 276 15.83 9.34 6.47
N SER A 277 16.18 8.31 7.25
CA SER A 277 17.04 7.22 6.79
C SER A 277 16.40 6.47 5.62
N GLU A 278 15.12 6.15 5.74
CA GLU A 278 14.38 5.44 4.70
C GLU A 278 14.19 6.31 3.46
N ARG A 279 13.85 7.60 3.61
CA ARG A 279 13.79 8.50 2.45
C ARG A 279 15.12 8.59 1.72
N LYS A 280 16.23 8.77 2.45
CA LYS A 280 17.56 8.83 1.81
C LYS A 280 17.83 7.56 0.99
N ARG A 281 17.42 6.41 1.50
CA ARG A 281 17.51 5.13 0.82
C ARG A 281 16.61 5.08 -0.42
N ASN A 282 15.33 5.43 -0.30
CA ASN A 282 14.38 5.48 -1.43
C ASN A 282 14.88 6.39 -2.56
N LEU A 283 15.41 7.58 -2.23
CA LEU A 283 15.93 8.51 -3.23
C LEU A 283 17.17 7.97 -3.95
N ALA A 284 18.01 7.19 -3.28
CA ALA A 284 19.15 6.53 -3.89
C ALA A 284 18.73 5.37 -4.81
N GLU A 285 17.67 4.64 -4.43
CA GLU A 285 17.15 3.49 -5.17
C GLU A 285 16.17 3.87 -6.29
N ALA A 286 15.68 5.12 -6.33
CA ALA A 286 14.73 5.59 -7.34
C ALA A 286 15.16 5.30 -8.78
N GLY A 287 16.46 5.41 -9.07
CA GLY A 287 17.04 5.14 -10.39
C GLY A 287 17.43 3.68 -10.66
N ILE A 288 17.30 2.80 -9.67
CA ILE A 288 17.71 1.39 -9.75
C ILE A 288 16.52 0.53 -10.12
N LEU A 289 16.67 -0.28 -11.18
CA LEU A 289 15.68 -1.26 -11.64
C LEU A 289 16.04 -2.63 -11.08
N GLU A 290 15.73 -2.83 -9.80
CA GLU A 290 15.80 -4.14 -9.15
C GLU A 290 14.37 -4.56 -8.77
N ALA A 291 13.89 -5.66 -9.35
CA ALA A 291 12.76 -6.41 -8.82
C ALA A 291 13.32 -7.49 -7.90
#